data_AF-A0A3B3IB30-F1
#
_entry.id   AF-A0A3B3IB30-F1
#
_cell.length_a   1.000
_cell.length_b   1.000
_cell.length_c   1.000
_cell.angle_alpha   90.00
_cell.angle_beta   90.00
_cell.angle_gamma   90.00
#
_symmetry.space_group_name_H-M   'P 1'
#
loop_
_entity.id
_entity.type
_entity.pdbx_description
1 polymer ?
#
loop_
_entity_poly.entity_id
_entity_poly.type
_entity_poly.pdbx_seq_one_letter_code
_entity_poly.pdbx_strand_id
1 'polypeptide(L)'
;MKGGAKEYWFVLTAESLSWFKDDEEKEKKYMLPLDNLKVRDVEKSFMSSKHIFCIFNTESRNVYKDNRTLELACDSQDDVDSWKSSLLRAGVYPEKTTTVESESTTTTSDNFSMDPQLERKVETIRNLVDSYMAIVNKCVRDLIPKTIMHLMINNVKDFINAELLAQLYSAGDQNTLMDESQEQSQRRDEVLRTHQALKEALSIIGDISTSTISVPLPPPVDTSWMGGAGGRRSPPPSPTAPRRMSAGQRPAPRGAPPPPNRPGPLGPFNNSADSPQAPSRPNRAPPSIPSRRPPPSPTRQAPP
;
A
#
# COMPACT_ATOMS: atom_id res chain seq x y z
N MET A 1 48.19 -13.61 -0.85
CA MET A 1 47.44 -12.33 -0.84
C MET A 1 46.87 -12.14 0.56
N LYS A 2 47.44 -11.22 1.35
CA LYS A 2 46.95 -10.90 2.70
C LYS A 2 45.56 -10.25 2.56
N GLY A 3 44.50 -11.04 2.77
CA GLY A 3 43.14 -10.50 2.83
C GLY A 3 43.03 -9.62 4.07
N GLY A 4 42.71 -8.34 3.89
CA GLY A 4 42.40 -7.44 5.02
C GLY A 4 41.18 -7.91 5.81
N ALA A 5 40.97 -7.31 6.98
CA ALA A 5 39.76 -7.51 7.77
C ALA A 5 38.53 -7.22 6.91
N LYS A 6 37.61 -8.19 6.84
CA LYS A 6 36.35 -8.09 6.11
C LYS A 6 35.20 -8.36 7.06
N GLU A 7 34.16 -7.57 6.92
CA GLU A 7 32.90 -7.77 7.60
C GLU A 7 32.12 -8.91 6.94
N TYR A 8 31.45 -9.70 7.77
CA TYR A 8 30.56 -10.78 7.36
C TYR A 8 29.36 -10.80 8.30
N TRP A 9 28.23 -11.32 7.80
CA TRP A 9 27.05 -11.56 8.60
C TRP A 9 27.14 -12.93 9.29
N PHE A 10 27.20 -12.96 10.62
CA PHE A 10 27.34 -14.20 11.39
C PHE A 10 26.00 -14.66 11.98
N VAL A 11 25.71 -15.95 11.83
CA VAL A 11 24.55 -16.61 12.43
C VAL A 11 25.06 -17.76 13.30
N LEU A 12 24.84 -17.63 14.61
CA LEU A 12 25.14 -18.67 15.59
C LEU A 12 23.88 -19.47 15.90
N THR A 13 23.94 -20.78 15.69
CA THR A 13 22.92 -21.73 16.13
C THR A 13 23.45 -22.57 17.29
N ALA A 14 22.62 -23.45 17.84
CA ALA A 14 23.05 -24.39 18.89
C ALA A 14 24.11 -25.41 18.40
N GLU A 15 24.30 -25.56 17.08
CA GLU A 15 25.14 -26.61 16.49
C GLU A 15 26.27 -26.06 15.60
N SER A 16 26.12 -24.84 15.07
CA SER A 16 27.08 -24.29 14.10
C SER A 16 27.21 -22.78 14.20
N LEU A 17 28.40 -22.27 13.85
CA LEU A 17 28.64 -20.88 13.53
C LEU A 17 28.76 -20.74 12.01
N SER A 18 27.79 -20.05 11.40
CA SER A 18 27.76 -19.81 9.96
C SER A 18 28.03 -18.34 9.66
N TRP A 19 28.64 -18.05 8.52
CA TRP A 19 28.75 -16.66 8.05
C TRP A 19 28.45 -16.49 6.57
N PHE A 20 27.84 -15.36 6.26
CA PHE A 20 27.33 -14.96 4.97
C PHE A 20 28.02 -13.67 4.51
N LYS A 21 27.92 -13.40 3.21
CA LYS A 21 28.46 -12.18 2.62
C LYS A 21 27.79 -10.91 3.18
N ASP A 22 26.48 -10.98 3.41
CA ASP A 22 25.60 -9.88 3.79
C ASP A 22 24.40 -10.44 4.61
N ASP A 23 23.57 -9.52 5.12
CA ASP A 23 22.37 -9.78 5.92
C ASP A 23 21.20 -10.36 5.11
N GLU A 24 21.31 -10.42 3.79
CA GLU A 24 20.33 -11.12 2.95
C GLU A 24 20.39 -12.65 3.10
N GLU A 25 21.45 -13.18 3.73
CA GLU A 25 21.69 -14.61 3.98
C GLU A 25 21.67 -15.50 2.72
N LYS A 26 21.87 -14.93 1.53
CA LYS A 26 21.83 -15.65 0.24
C LYS A 26 23.12 -16.40 -0.08
N GLU A 27 24.27 -15.79 0.25
CA GLU A 27 25.59 -16.34 -0.09
C GLU A 27 26.33 -16.81 1.18
N LYS A 28 26.08 -18.06 1.58
CA LYS A 28 26.77 -18.69 2.70
C LYS A 28 28.24 -18.95 2.36
N LYS A 29 29.15 -18.32 3.09
CA LYS A 29 30.60 -18.47 2.87
C LYS A 29 31.16 -19.73 3.53
N TYR A 30 30.72 -20.02 4.75
CA TYR A 30 31.16 -21.20 5.48
C TYR A 30 30.17 -21.60 6.56
N MET A 31 30.28 -22.84 7.03
CA MET A 31 29.57 -23.37 8.17
C MET A 31 30.58 -24.11 9.04
N LEU A 32 30.83 -23.58 10.24
CA LEU A 32 31.75 -24.15 11.21
C LEU A 32 30.94 -24.91 12.28
N PRO A 33 31.06 -26.24 12.37
CA PRO A 33 30.51 -27.00 13.49
C PRO A 33 31.12 -26.54 14.81
N LEU A 34 30.33 -26.50 15.88
CA LEU A 34 30.80 -26.03 17.20
C LEU A 34 31.62 -27.07 17.98
N ASP A 35 31.72 -28.29 17.45
CA ASP A 35 32.45 -29.39 18.09
C ASP A 35 33.93 -29.05 18.32
N ASN A 36 34.41 -29.38 19.52
CA ASN A 36 35.81 -29.21 19.92
C ASN A 36 36.33 -27.75 19.84
N LEU A 37 35.44 -26.76 19.77
CA LEU A 37 35.83 -25.36 19.76
C LEU A 37 35.94 -24.80 21.19
N LYS A 38 36.88 -23.87 21.36
CA LYS A 38 37.00 -23.01 22.54
C LYS A 38 37.21 -21.56 22.14
N VAL A 39 36.85 -20.66 23.05
CA VAL A 39 37.06 -19.22 22.90
C VAL A 39 38.25 -18.79 23.75
N ARG A 40 39.11 -17.93 23.22
CA ARG A 40 40.18 -17.25 23.97
C ARG A 40 40.14 -15.76 23.68
N ASP A 41 40.50 -14.97 24.67
CA ASP A 41 40.76 -13.55 24.47
C ASP A 41 42.06 -13.31 23.70
N VAL A 42 42.02 -12.39 22.74
CA VAL A 42 43.20 -11.94 22.01
C VAL A 42 43.70 -10.67 22.69
N GLU A 43 45.00 -10.60 22.98
CA GLU A 43 45.59 -9.40 23.57
C GLU A 43 45.32 -8.18 22.68
N LYS A 44 44.90 -7.08 23.30
CA LYS A 44 44.63 -5.83 22.57
C LYS A 44 45.91 -5.37 21.89
N SER A 45 45.94 -5.44 20.57
CA SER A 45 47.03 -4.85 19.78
C SER A 45 47.07 -3.34 20.03
N PHE A 46 48.26 -2.81 20.33
CA PHE A 46 48.49 -1.43 20.79
C PHE A 46 47.99 -0.33 19.83
N MET A 47 47.56 -0.70 18.61
CA MET A 47 47.06 0.20 17.57
C MET A 47 45.62 -0.11 17.12
N SER A 48 44.93 -1.07 17.74
CA SER A 48 43.55 -1.45 17.39
C SER A 48 42.54 -0.91 18.39
N SER A 49 41.54 -0.18 17.91
CA SER A 49 40.38 0.25 18.71
C SER A 49 39.30 -0.83 18.85
N LYS A 50 39.40 -1.94 18.10
CA LYS A 50 38.40 -3.02 18.11
C LYS A 50 38.65 -4.02 19.24
N HIS A 51 37.56 -4.56 19.79
CA HIS A 51 37.59 -5.62 20.79
C HIS A 51 37.58 -6.97 20.08
N ILE A 52 38.57 -7.82 20.35
CA ILE A 52 38.80 -9.04 19.56
C ILE A 52 38.81 -10.26 20.49
N PHE A 53 38.10 -11.31 20.08
CA PHE A 53 38.23 -12.65 20.64
C PHE A 53 38.49 -13.65 19.51
N CYS A 54 39.04 -14.82 19.84
CA CYS A 54 39.30 -15.85 18.86
C CYS A 54 38.63 -17.18 19.23
N ILE A 55 38.19 -17.88 18.19
CA ILE A 55 37.68 -19.25 18.28
C ILE A 55 38.75 -20.17 17.71
N PHE A 56 39.08 -21.22 18.44
CA PHE A 56 40.09 -22.20 18.04
C PHE A 56 39.62 -23.63 18.29
N ASN A 57 40.18 -24.58 17.54
CA ASN A 57 39.89 -25.99 17.73
C ASN A 57 40.88 -26.61 18.73
N THR A 58 40.36 -27.31 19.74
CA THR A 58 41.15 -27.98 20.79
C THR A 58 42.03 -29.11 20.27
N GLU A 59 41.67 -29.74 19.15
CA GLU A 59 42.46 -30.78 18.48
C GLU A 59 43.53 -30.21 17.54
N SER A 60 43.83 -28.90 17.62
CA SER A 60 44.80 -28.21 16.75
C SER A 60 44.49 -28.31 15.25
N ARG A 61 43.23 -28.55 14.87
CA ARG A 61 42.77 -28.51 13.48
C ARG A 61 42.56 -27.08 13.01
N ASN A 62 42.67 -26.86 11.70
CA ASN A 62 42.31 -25.58 11.11
C ASN A 62 40.81 -25.33 11.26
N VAL A 63 40.46 -24.15 11.77
CA VAL A 63 39.06 -23.73 11.98
C VAL A 63 38.45 -23.22 10.67
N TYR A 64 39.25 -22.52 9.87
CA TYR A 64 38.80 -22.04 8.57
C TYR A 64 39.97 -21.95 7.58
N LYS A 65 39.84 -22.67 6.45
CA LYS A 65 40.91 -22.79 5.43
C LYS A 65 42.23 -23.21 6.08
N ASP A 66 43.27 -22.39 5.93
CA ASP A 66 44.60 -22.63 6.47
C ASP A 66 44.82 -21.98 7.84
N ASN A 67 43.79 -21.33 8.41
CA ASN A 67 43.87 -20.64 9.68
C ASN A 67 43.46 -21.57 10.84
N ARG A 68 44.33 -21.66 11.85
CA ARG A 68 44.09 -22.41 13.10
C ARG A 68 43.10 -21.74 14.03
N THR A 69 42.87 -20.46 13.85
CA THR A 69 41.96 -19.65 14.66
C THR A 69 41.07 -18.81 13.76
N LEU A 70 39.88 -18.48 14.26
CA LEU A 70 38.97 -17.51 13.67
C LEU A 70 38.90 -16.31 14.62
N GLU A 71 39.46 -15.18 14.21
CA GLU A 71 39.43 -13.93 14.97
C GLU A 71 38.18 -13.13 14.60
N LEU A 72 37.41 -12.74 15.63
CA LEU A 72 36.20 -11.94 15.49
C LEU A 72 36.40 -10.63 16.23
N ALA A 73 36.15 -9.52 15.54
CA ALA A 73 36.32 -8.18 16.07
C ALA A 73 34.95 -7.50 16.18
N CYS A 74 34.65 -6.98 17.37
CA CYS A 74 33.45 -6.22 17.67
C CYS A 74 33.81 -4.76 17.98
N ASP A 75 32.82 -3.88 17.84
CA ASP A 75 33.01 -2.45 18.03
C ASP A 75 32.89 -2.03 19.51
N SER A 76 32.27 -2.86 20.37
CA SER A 76 32.19 -2.64 21.81
C SER A 76 32.58 -3.87 22.64
N GLN A 77 32.93 -3.66 23.91
CA GLN A 77 33.16 -4.75 24.87
C GLN A 77 31.87 -5.52 25.17
N ASP A 78 30.73 -4.82 25.25
CA ASP A 78 29.42 -5.41 25.50
C ASP A 78 29.02 -6.39 24.39
N ASP A 79 29.35 -6.08 23.13
CA ASP A 79 29.14 -6.99 22.00
C ASP A 79 29.98 -8.27 22.16
N VAL A 80 31.25 -8.15 22.54
CA VAL A 80 32.12 -9.31 22.80
C VAL A 80 31.54 -10.19 23.90
N ASP A 81 31.07 -9.58 24.99
CA ASP A 81 30.54 -10.33 26.13
C ASP A 81 29.19 -10.99 25.79
N SER A 82 28.36 -10.33 24.98
CA SER A 82 27.12 -10.90 24.40
C SER A 82 27.41 -12.09 23.48
N TRP A 83 28.40 -11.97 22.59
CA TRP A 83 28.85 -13.06 21.73
C TRP A 83 29.43 -14.23 22.51
N LYS A 84 30.29 -13.99 23.52
CA LYS A 84 30.81 -15.02 24.42
C LYS A 84 29.70 -15.73 25.19
N SER A 85 28.71 -14.99 25.69
CA SER A 85 27.55 -15.55 26.39
C SER A 85 26.72 -16.45 25.46
N SER A 86 26.55 -16.03 24.21
CA SER A 86 25.85 -16.81 23.18
C SER A 86 26.63 -18.08 22.79
N LEU A 87 27.95 -17.98 22.65
CA LEU A 87 28.84 -19.12 22.38
C LEU A 87 28.87 -20.12 23.54
N LEU A 88 28.92 -19.63 24.79
CA LEU A 88 28.84 -20.45 25.99
C LEU A 88 27.52 -21.23 26.06
N ARG A 89 26.41 -20.57 25.72
CA ARG A 89 25.08 -21.20 25.62
C ARG A 89 25.03 -22.27 24.54
N ALA A 90 25.78 -22.09 23.45
CA ALA A 90 25.93 -23.06 22.37
C ALA A 90 27.00 -24.16 22.66
N GLY A 91 27.57 -24.19 23.87
CA GLY A 91 28.52 -25.23 24.29
C GLY A 91 29.99 -24.94 23.99
N VAL A 92 30.33 -23.74 23.49
CA VAL A 92 31.71 -23.32 23.23
C VAL A 92 32.25 -22.58 24.46
N TYR A 93 33.07 -23.28 25.26
CA TYR A 93 33.56 -22.75 26.52
C TYR A 93 34.79 -21.85 26.34
N PRO A 94 34.96 -20.82 27.19
CA PRO A 94 36.21 -20.07 27.26
C PRO A 94 37.34 -21.00 27.72
N GLU A 95 38.55 -20.74 27.23
CA GLU A 95 39.74 -21.44 27.69
C GLU A 95 40.01 -21.11 29.16
N LYS A 96 40.14 -22.16 29.98
CA LYS A 96 40.57 -22.01 31.36
C LYS A 96 42.04 -21.59 31.32
N THR A 97 42.33 -20.33 31.61
CA THR A 97 43.69 -19.87 31.83
C THR A 97 44.24 -20.61 33.06
N THR A 98 45.22 -21.49 32.86
CA THR A 98 46.04 -22.04 33.95
C THR A 98 46.95 -20.91 34.45
N THR A 99 46.38 -19.91 35.11
CA THR A 99 47.11 -18.92 35.89
C THR A 99 47.07 -19.36 37.33
N VAL A 100 48.24 -19.76 37.80
CA VAL A 100 48.56 -20.10 39.18
C VAL A 100 48.17 -18.92 40.09
N GLU A 101 47.42 -19.21 41.16
CA GLU A 101 47.20 -18.38 42.35
C GLU A 101 46.72 -16.93 42.17
N SER A 102 45.42 -16.70 42.39
CA SER A 102 44.92 -15.58 43.19
C SER A 102 43.47 -15.84 43.61
N GLU A 103 43.30 -16.18 44.89
CA GLU A 103 42.03 -16.20 45.58
C GLU A 103 41.38 -14.81 45.56
N SER A 104 40.25 -14.68 44.87
CA SER A 104 39.20 -13.70 45.22
C SER A 104 37.88 -14.17 44.63
N THR A 105 37.42 -15.29 45.18
CA THR A 105 36.04 -15.75 45.07
C THR A 105 35.12 -14.70 45.68
N THR A 106 34.53 -13.84 44.85
CA THR A 106 33.28 -13.15 45.19
C THR A 106 32.25 -13.52 44.13
N THR A 107 31.66 -14.68 44.40
CA THR A 107 30.40 -15.22 43.88
C THR A 107 29.38 -14.13 43.52
N THR A 108 29.28 -13.82 42.24
CA THR A 108 28.06 -13.24 41.64
C THR A 108 27.18 -14.40 41.13
N SER A 109 26.98 -15.41 41.97
CA SER A 109 26.36 -16.69 41.60
C SER A 109 25.01 -16.95 42.27
N ASP A 110 24.43 -15.97 42.98
CA ASP A 110 23.25 -16.21 43.82
C ASP A 110 21.96 -15.49 43.39
N ASN A 111 21.88 -14.91 42.19
CA ASN A 111 20.64 -14.30 41.68
C ASN A 111 20.06 -14.93 40.40
N PHE A 112 20.60 -16.07 39.94
CA PHE A 112 20.14 -16.77 38.72
C PHE A 112 19.51 -18.15 38.98
N SER A 113 19.09 -18.45 40.21
CA SER A 113 18.25 -19.62 40.48
C SER A 113 16.79 -19.36 40.09
N MET A 114 16.55 -19.00 38.83
CA MET A 114 15.24 -19.29 38.24
C MET A 114 15.21 -20.79 37.98
N ASP A 115 14.24 -21.49 38.55
CA ASP A 115 14.06 -22.91 38.30
C ASP A 115 13.96 -23.12 36.77
N PRO A 116 14.89 -23.87 36.13
CA PRO A 116 14.86 -24.11 34.69
C PRO A 116 13.55 -24.76 34.22
N GLN A 117 12.83 -25.43 35.11
CA GLN A 117 11.50 -25.97 34.82
C GLN A 117 10.43 -24.87 34.80
N LEU A 118 10.52 -23.87 35.68
CA LEU A 118 9.63 -22.72 35.69
C LEU A 118 9.82 -21.87 34.43
N GLU A 119 11.05 -21.60 34.00
CA GLU A 119 11.31 -20.84 32.77
C GLU A 119 10.69 -21.53 31.54
N ARG A 120 10.88 -22.85 31.40
CA ARG A 120 10.25 -23.63 30.31
C ARG A 120 8.73 -23.60 30.36
N LYS A 121 8.15 -23.71 31.56
CA LYS A 121 6.69 -23.64 31.74
C LYS A 121 6.14 -22.26 31.40
N VAL A 122 6.80 -21.20 31.86
CA VAL A 122 6.41 -19.82 31.55
C VAL A 122 6.48 -19.57 30.04
N GLU A 123 7.54 -20.04 29.37
CA GLU A 123 7.68 -19.89 27.92
C GLU A 123 6.62 -20.68 27.15
N THR A 124 6.27 -21.89 27.61
CA THR A 124 5.16 -22.66 27.06
C THR A 124 3.84 -21.89 27.19
N ILE A 125 3.58 -21.29 28.36
CA ILE A 125 2.37 -20.50 28.61
C ILE A 125 2.35 -19.26 27.71
N ARG A 126 3.46 -18.52 27.57
CA ARG A 126 3.54 -17.36 26.66
C ARG A 126 3.18 -17.74 25.24
N ASN A 127 3.78 -18.79 24.70
CA ASN A 127 3.50 -19.27 23.35
C ASN A 127 2.02 -19.66 23.15
N LEU A 128 1.38 -20.27 24.16
CA LEU A 128 -0.05 -20.59 24.11
C LEU A 128 -0.93 -19.34 24.16
N VAL A 129 -0.60 -18.37 25.01
CA VAL A 129 -1.33 -17.10 25.12
C VAL A 129 -1.20 -16.29 23.82
N ASP A 130 -0.01 -16.20 23.25
CA ASP A 130 0.22 -15.49 21.99
C ASP A 130 -0.57 -16.14 20.85
N SER A 131 -0.57 -17.46 20.79
CA SER A 131 -1.38 -18.21 19.81
C SER A 131 -2.88 -17.93 19.97
N TYR A 132 -3.39 -17.97 21.21
CA TYR A 132 -4.80 -17.70 21.49
C TYR A 132 -5.18 -16.24 21.14
N MET A 133 -4.37 -15.27 21.57
CA MET A 133 -4.61 -13.86 21.27
C MET A 133 -4.50 -13.56 19.78
N ALA A 134 -3.63 -14.25 19.04
CA ALA A 134 -3.58 -14.13 17.58
C ALA A 134 -4.89 -14.58 16.92
N ILE A 135 -5.50 -15.68 17.40
CA ILE A 135 -6.81 -16.16 16.93
C ILE A 135 -7.90 -15.15 17.28
N VAL A 136 -7.96 -14.69 18.53
CA VAL A 136 -8.94 -13.68 18.97
C VAL A 136 -8.84 -12.41 18.14
N ASN A 137 -7.63 -11.88 17.93
CA ASN A 137 -7.41 -10.69 17.11
C ASN A 137 -7.82 -10.90 15.65
N LYS A 138 -7.64 -12.12 15.11
CA LYS A 138 -8.15 -12.47 13.78
C LYS A 138 -9.68 -12.47 13.75
N CYS A 139 -10.34 -13.04 14.75
CA CYS A 139 -11.79 -13.03 14.87
C CYS A 139 -12.34 -11.61 15.02
N VAL A 140 -11.74 -10.78 15.86
CA VAL A 140 -12.15 -9.39 16.09
C VAL A 140 -12.03 -8.56 14.80
N ARG A 141 -10.89 -8.66 14.10
CA ARG A 141 -10.69 -7.98 12.81
C ARG A 141 -11.67 -8.41 11.72
N ASP A 142 -12.18 -9.63 11.78
CA ASP A 142 -13.16 -10.16 10.84
C ASP A 142 -14.61 -9.78 11.21
N LEU A 143 -14.97 -9.91 12.49
CA LEU A 143 -16.35 -9.75 12.96
C LEU A 143 -16.76 -8.29 13.18
N ILE A 144 -15.86 -7.40 13.60
CA ILE A 144 -16.21 -5.99 13.85
C ILE A 144 -16.72 -5.30 12.56
N PRO A 145 -16.00 -5.35 11.42
CA PRO A 145 -16.49 -4.72 10.19
C PRO A 145 -17.83 -5.30 9.72
N LYS A 146 -18.04 -6.62 9.86
CA LYS A 146 -19.30 -7.28 9.51
C LYS A 146 -20.45 -6.82 10.41
N THR A 147 -20.17 -6.63 11.69
CA THR A 147 -21.15 -6.12 12.66
C THR A 147 -21.56 -4.69 12.33
N ILE A 148 -20.60 -3.81 12.04
CA ILE A 148 -20.88 -2.43 11.62
C ILE A 148 -21.67 -2.40 10.30
N MET A 149 -21.25 -3.20 9.32
CA MET A 149 -21.95 -3.31 8.04
C MET A 149 -23.41 -3.72 8.23
N HIS A 150 -23.66 -4.77 9.02
CA HIS A 150 -25.01 -5.30 9.21
C HIS A 150 -25.89 -4.41 10.07
N LEU A 151 -25.39 -3.97 11.23
CA LEU A 151 -26.22 -3.25 12.21
C LEU A 151 -26.35 -1.76 11.94
N MET A 152 -25.32 -1.13 11.37
CA MET A 152 -25.35 0.32 11.14
C MET A 152 -25.61 0.63 9.68
N ILE A 153 -24.77 0.14 8.77
CA ILE A 153 -24.81 0.60 7.38
C ILE A 153 -26.03 0.06 6.66
N ASN A 154 -26.29 -1.24 6.74
CA ASN A 154 -27.45 -1.86 6.10
C ASN A 154 -28.75 -1.36 6.75
N ASN A 155 -28.78 -1.22 8.08
CA ASN A 155 -29.96 -0.68 8.76
C ASN A 155 -30.28 0.76 8.31
N VAL A 156 -29.28 1.66 8.28
CA VAL A 156 -29.48 3.04 7.80
C VAL A 156 -29.86 3.07 6.33
N LYS A 157 -29.26 2.21 5.50
CA LYS A 157 -29.64 2.08 4.09
C LYS A 157 -31.12 1.67 3.96
N ASP A 158 -31.56 0.69 4.73
CA ASP A 158 -32.94 0.20 4.68
C ASP A 158 -33.91 1.27 5.20
N PHE A 159 -33.54 1.99 6.26
CA PHE A 159 -34.27 3.15 6.76
C PHE A 159 -34.45 4.24 5.70
N ILE A 160 -33.37 4.62 5.01
CA ILE A 160 -33.42 5.63 3.94
C ILE A 160 -34.36 5.18 2.81
N ASN A 161 -34.34 3.90 2.45
CA ASN A 161 -35.13 3.38 1.33
C ASN A 161 -36.61 3.15 1.67
N ALA A 162 -36.92 2.73 2.90
CA ALA A 162 -38.25 2.27 3.27
C ALA A 162 -39.02 3.25 4.17
N GLU A 163 -38.35 3.96 5.07
CA GLU A 163 -39.00 4.71 6.16
C GLU A 163 -38.83 6.22 6.05
N LEU A 164 -37.67 6.70 5.55
CA LEU A 164 -37.32 8.12 5.53
C LEU A 164 -38.40 8.97 4.85
N LEU A 165 -38.92 8.53 3.71
CA LEU A 165 -39.94 9.28 2.98
C LEU A 165 -41.25 9.41 3.78
N ALA A 166 -41.69 8.31 4.39
CA ALA A 166 -42.88 8.32 5.23
C ALA A 166 -42.70 9.24 6.46
N GLN A 167 -41.50 9.24 7.06
CA GLN A 167 -41.19 10.14 8.16
C GLN A 167 -41.19 11.61 7.73
N LEU A 168 -40.60 11.94 6.58
CA LEU A 168 -40.61 13.32 6.06
C LEU A 168 -42.03 13.81 5.78
N TYR A 169 -42.91 12.96 5.24
CA TYR A 169 -44.33 13.31 5.06
C TYR A 169 -45.10 13.45 6.38
N SER A 170 -44.70 12.72 7.44
CA SER A 170 -45.32 12.83 8.75
C SER A 170 -44.82 14.02 9.59
N ALA A 171 -43.65 14.57 9.26
CA ALA A 171 -42.92 15.52 10.11
C ALA A 171 -43.49 16.94 10.15
N GLY A 172 -44.53 17.25 9.35
CA GLY A 172 -45.24 18.53 9.43
C GLY A 172 -45.53 19.16 8.07
N ASP A 173 -45.44 20.49 8.01
CA ASP A 173 -45.83 21.27 6.83
C ASP A 173 -44.91 21.03 5.62
N GLN A 174 -45.43 20.24 4.67
CA GLN A 174 -44.76 19.92 3.42
C GLN A 174 -44.44 21.17 2.59
N ASN A 175 -45.22 22.24 2.69
CA ASN A 175 -44.99 23.44 1.90
C ASN A 175 -43.71 24.16 2.32
N THR A 176 -43.49 24.30 3.63
CA THR A 176 -42.26 24.87 4.17
C THR A 176 -41.05 23.97 3.85
N LEU A 177 -41.21 22.64 3.91
CA LEU A 177 -40.12 21.71 3.60
C LEU A 177 -39.69 21.76 2.12
N MET A 178 -40.65 22.00 1.22
CA MET A 178 -40.46 22.04 -0.23
C MET A 178 -40.26 23.47 -0.76
N ASP A 179 -39.98 24.44 0.14
CA ASP A 179 -39.84 25.84 -0.24
C ASP A 179 -38.67 26.05 -1.21
N GLU A 180 -38.86 26.95 -2.17
CA GLU A 180 -37.87 27.24 -3.20
C GLU A 180 -36.78 28.15 -2.62
N SER A 181 -35.50 27.80 -2.81
CA SER A 181 -34.44 28.71 -2.38
C SER A 181 -34.44 29.98 -3.23
N GLN A 182 -34.14 31.12 -2.61
CA GLN A 182 -34.19 32.42 -3.28
C GLN A 182 -33.31 32.48 -4.54
N GLU A 183 -32.17 31.77 -4.53
CA GLU A 183 -31.28 31.63 -5.70
C GLU A 183 -31.97 30.87 -6.85
N GLN A 184 -32.66 29.77 -6.55
CA GLN A 184 -33.38 29.01 -7.58
C GLN A 184 -34.56 29.81 -8.14
N SER A 185 -35.30 30.52 -7.28
CA SER A 185 -36.37 31.42 -7.75
C SER A 185 -35.84 32.50 -8.68
N GLN A 186 -34.73 33.17 -8.32
CA GLN A 186 -34.10 34.18 -9.18
C GLN A 186 -33.62 33.60 -10.51
N ARG A 187 -32.98 32.41 -10.47
CA ARG A 187 -32.52 31.72 -11.67
C ARG A 187 -33.68 31.33 -12.58
N ARG A 188 -34.79 30.84 -12.01
CA ARG A 188 -36.01 30.52 -12.75
C ARG A 188 -36.56 31.78 -13.43
N ASP A 189 -36.63 32.90 -12.72
CA ASP A 189 -37.12 34.16 -13.27
C ASP A 189 -36.20 34.72 -14.38
N GLU A 190 -34.88 34.57 -14.24
CA GLU A 190 -33.92 34.92 -15.30
C GLU A 190 -34.07 34.04 -16.54
N VAL A 191 -34.22 32.72 -16.37
CA VAL A 191 -34.47 31.78 -17.47
C VAL A 191 -35.79 32.11 -18.18
N LEU A 192 -36.84 32.43 -17.44
CA LEU A 192 -38.12 32.85 -18.02
C LEU A 192 -37.99 34.16 -18.80
N ARG A 193 -37.29 35.14 -18.24
CA ARG A 193 -37.06 36.44 -18.89
C ARG A 193 -36.25 36.29 -20.19
N THR A 194 -35.17 35.53 -20.14
CA THR A 194 -34.32 35.27 -21.33
C THR A 194 -35.08 34.47 -22.38
N HIS A 195 -35.86 33.47 -21.98
CA HIS A 195 -36.72 32.71 -22.90
C HIS A 195 -37.76 33.61 -23.59
N GLN A 196 -38.41 34.52 -22.85
CA GLN A 196 -39.35 35.47 -23.43
C GLN A 196 -38.65 36.41 -24.44
N ALA A 197 -37.50 36.98 -24.07
CA ALA A 197 -36.73 37.83 -24.95
C ALA A 197 -36.29 37.11 -26.25
N LEU A 198 -35.92 35.83 -26.16
CA LEU A 198 -35.55 35.03 -27.32
C LEU A 198 -36.75 34.73 -28.23
N LYS A 199 -37.95 34.47 -27.67
CA LYS A 199 -39.17 34.31 -28.46
C LYS A 199 -39.54 35.58 -29.22
N GLU A 200 -39.44 36.73 -28.56
CA GLU A 200 -39.68 38.03 -29.19
C GLU A 200 -38.67 38.30 -30.30
N ALA A 201 -37.38 38.03 -30.07
CA ALA A 201 -36.36 38.16 -31.10
C ALA A 201 -36.64 37.28 -32.33
N LEU A 202 -37.08 36.03 -32.13
CA LEU A 202 -37.47 35.14 -33.22
C LEU A 202 -38.72 35.65 -33.96
N SER A 203 -39.70 36.20 -33.26
CA SER A 203 -40.88 36.82 -33.89
C SER A 203 -40.47 37.97 -34.79
N ILE A 204 -39.60 38.87 -34.32
CA ILE A 204 -39.09 40.01 -35.10
C ILE A 204 -38.34 39.53 -36.35
N ILE A 205 -37.50 38.49 -36.23
CA ILE A 205 -36.79 37.91 -37.38
C ILE A 205 -37.81 37.35 -38.39
N GLY A 206 -38.84 36.64 -37.91
CA GLY A 206 -39.94 36.15 -38.74
C GLY A 206 -40.65 37.26 -39.50
N ASP A 207 -41.01 38.34 -38.80
CA ASP A 207 -41.70 39.49 -39.37
C ASP A 207 -40.85 40.20 -40.44
N ILE A 208 -39.54 40.37 -40.21
CA ILE A 208 -38.62 40.94 -41.20
C ILE A 208 -38.52 40.03 -42.43
N SER A 209 -38.40 38.71 -42.23
CA SER A 209 -38.32 37.73 -43.32
C SER A 209 -39.55 37.74 -44.22
N THR A 210 -40.74 38.01 -43.69
CA THR A 210 -41.99 38.04 -44.47
C THR A 210 -42.35 39.42 -44.99
N SER A 211 -41.86 40.49 -44.36
CA SER A 211 -42.26 41.88 -44.67
C SER A 211 -41.25 42.64 -45.53
N THR A 212 -40.04 42.13 -45.74
CA THR A 212 -39.03 42.80 -46.58
C THR A 212 -38.85 42.09 -47.92
N ILE A 213 -38.89 42.86 -49.01
CA ILE A 213 -38.62 42.37 -50.37
C ILE A 213 -37.10 42.31 -50.57
N SER A 214 -36.59 41.11 -50.84
CA SER A 214 -35.25 40.92 -51.38
C SER A 214 -35.23 41.47 -52.81
N VAL A 215 -34.44 42.51 -53.05
CA VAL A 215 -34.16 42.98 -54.42
C VAL A 215 -33.18 41.98 -55.03
N PRO A 216 -33.54 41.23 -56.09
CA PRO A 216 -32.59 40.34 -56.75
C PRO A 216 -31.43 41.17 -57.30
N LEU A 217 -30.20 40.64 -57.19
CA LEU A 217 -29.01 41.32 -57.70
C LEU A 217 -29.23 41.68 -59.19
N PRO A 218 -28.94 42.93 -59.60
CA PRO A 218 -29.08 43.31 -60.99
C PRO A 218 -28.21 42.41 -61.87
N PRO A 219 -28.65 42.08 -63.10
CA PRO A 219 -27.88 41.23 -64.00
C PRO A 219 -26.49 41.84 -64.24
N PRO A 220 -25.42 41.02 -64.30
CA PRO A 220 -24.09 41.53 -64.57
C PRO A 220 -24.08 42.26 -65.92
N VAL A 221 -23.64 43.51 -65.91
CA VAL A 221 -23.55 44.36 -67.11
C VAL A 221 -22.47 43.79 -68.02
N ASP A 222 -22.84 43.52 -69.28
CA ASP A 222 -21.91 43.05 -70.31
C ASP A 222 -21.01 44.22 -70.76
N THR A 223 -19.76 44.24 -70.28
CA THR A 223 -18.75 45.27 -70.59
C THR A 223 -17.97 44.97 -71.87
N SER A 224 -18.54 44.21 -72.81
CA SER A 224 -17.90 43.84 -74.07
C SER A 224 -17.78 44.98 -75.10
N TRP A 225 -18.43 46.13 -74.87
CA TRP A 225 -18.25 47.35 -75.69
C TRP A 225 -17.06 48.21 -75.28
N MET A 226 -16.43 47.95 -74.11
CA MET A 226 -15.19 48.59 -73.68
C MET A 226 -13.95 47.77 -74.07
N GLY A 227 -13.92 47.31 -75.32
CA GLY A 227 -12.78 46.61 -75.90
C GLY A 227 -12.05 47.51 -76.91
N GLY A 228 -11.00 48.21 -76.46
CA GLY A 228 -10.03 48.79 -77.39
C GLY A 228 -9.38 50.09 -76.97
N ALA A 229 -8.47 50.03 -76.00
CA ALA A 229 -7.14 50.68 -76.04
C ALA A 229 -6.50 50.63 -74.66
N GLY A 230 -5.44 49.83 -74.59
CA GLY A 230 -4.22 50.06 -73.82
C GLY A 230 -4.27 50.91 -72.55
N GLY A 231 -3.81 50.29 -71.46
CA GLY A 231 -2.99 51.02 -70.50
C GLY A 231 -3.48 50.94 -69.07
N ARG A 232 -3.03 49.88 -68.40
CA ARG A 232 -2.53 49.90 -67.02
C ARG A 232 -2.39 51.31 -66.43
N ARG A 233 -3.02 51.56 -65.27
CA ARG A 233 -2.45 52.31 -64.13
C ARG A 233 -3.46 52.37 -62.97
N SER A 234 -3.33 51.44 -62.03
CA SER A 234 -3.88 51.59 -60.69
C SER A 234 -2.99 52.54 -59.89
N PRO A 235 -3.51 53.58 -59.20
CA PRO A 235 -2.73 54.33 -58.21
C PRO A 235 -2.51 53.49 -56.93
N PRO A 236 -1.40 53.69 -56.20
CA PRO A 236 -0.98 52.82 -55.10
C PRO A 236 -1.74 53.11 -53.79
N PRO A 237 -1.93 52.11 -52.90
CA PRO A 237 -2.42 52.34 -51.54
C PRO A 237 -1.30 52.80 -50.59
N SER A 238 -1.58 53.84 -49.81
CA SER A 238 -0.73 54.37 -48.72
C SER A 238 -0.59 53.39 -47.55
N PRO A 239 0.50 53.48 -46.75
CA PRO A 239 0.87 52.46 -45.79
C PRO A 239 0.19 52.68 -44.44
N THR A 240 -0.63 51.73 -44.01
CA THR A 240 -1.03 51.60 -42.59
C THR A 240 -0.70 50.18 -42.15
N ALA A 241 0.35 50.07 -41.32
CA ALA A 241 0.83 48.81 -40.79
C ALA A 241 -0.17 48.20 -39.79
N PRO A 242 -0.58 46.93 -39.93
CA PRO A 242 -1.21 46.20 -38.84
C PRO A 242 -0.12 45.67 -37.89
N ARG A 243 -0.14 46.20 -36.66
CA ARG A 243 0.69 45.78 -35.54
C ARG A 243 0.30 44.35 -35.14
N ARG A 244 0.99 43.36 -35.72
CA ARG A 244 0.95 41.95 -35.33
C ARG A 244 1.57 41.83 -33.95
N MET A 245 0.75 41.65 -32.91
CA MET A 245 1.26 41.35 -31.57
C MET A 245 1.63 39.88 -31.50
N SER A 246 2.92 39.64 -31.28
CA SER A 246 3.52 38.34 -31.06
C SER A 246 2.83 37.57 -29.94
N ALA A 247 2.70 36.27 -30.18
CA ALA A 247 2.41 35.26 -29.17
C ALA A 247 3.43 35.37 -28.02
N GLY A 248 2.94 35.89 -26.89
CA GLY A 248 3.59 35.79 -25.59
C GLY A 248 3.19 34.49 -24.91
N GLN A 249 4.19 33.80 -24.39
CA GLN A 249 4.14 32.56 -23.61
C GLN A 249 3.03 32.55 -22.55
N ARG A 250 2.30 31.44 -22.46
CA ARG A 250 1.45 31.12 -21.31
C ARG A 250 2.06 29.92 -20.56
N PRO A 251 2.30 30.00 -19.23
CA PRO A 251 2.74 28.85 -18.45
C PRO A 251 1.62 27.81 -18.35
N ALA A 252 1.97 26.53 -18.39
CA ALA A 252 1.04 25.42 -18.20
C ALA A 252 0.50 25.35 -16.75
N PRO A 253 -0.80 25.02 -16.55
CA PRO A 253 -1.25 24.37 -15.34
C PRO A 253 -1.40 22.87 -15.59
N ARG A 254 -0.66 22.13 -14.77
CA ARG A 254 -0.63 20.69 -14.62
C ARG A 254 -1.89 20.26 -13.84
N GLY A 255 -2.71 19.38 -14.43
CA GLY A 255 -3.60 18.44 -13.72
C GLY A 255 -4.93 18.96 -13.16
N ALA A 256 -6.01 18.75 -13.91
CA ALA A 256 -7.37 18.59 -13.36
C ALA A 256 -8.08 17.45 -14.13
N PRO A 257 -8.82 16.55 -13.45
CA PRO A 257 -9.44 15.38 -14.08
C PRO A 257 -10.71 15.77 -14.88
N PRO A 258 -11.13 14.97 -15.88
CA PRO A 258 -12.32 15.25 -16.68
C PRO A 258 -13.63 15.04 -15.87
N PRO A 259 -14.72 15.76 -16.18
CA PRO A 259 -16.01 15.61 -15.51
C PRO A 259 -16.73 14.30 -15.90
N PRO A 260 -17.61 13.75 -15.04
CA PRO A 260 -18.30 12.50 -15.31
C PRO A 260 -19.41 12.67 -16.36
N ASN A 261 -19.53 11.65 -17.20
CA ASN A 261 -20.50 11.51 -18.27
C ASN A 261 -21.95 11.51 -17.71
N ARG A 262 -22.79 12.48 -18.08
CA ARG A 262 -24.23 12.47 -17.75
C ARG A 262 -25.01 11.66 -18.80
N PRO A 263 -25.85 10.68 -18.42
CA PRO A 263 -26.83 10.09 -19.33
C PRO A 263 -27.98 11.07 -19.59
N GLY A 264 -28.44 11.14 -20.85
CA GLY A 264 -29.58 11.94 -21.29
C GLY A 264 -30.95 11.41 -20.81
N PRO A 265 -32.06 12.13 -21.13
CA PRO A 265 -33.36 11.91 -20.51
C PRO A 265 -34.04 10.63 -21.01
N LEU A 266 -34.61 9.87 -20.08
CA LEU A 266 -35.41 8.67 -20.35
C LEU A 266 -36.82 9.06 -20.84
N GLY A 267 -37.20 8.50 -21.99
CA GLY A 267 -38.57 8.55 -22.51
C GLY A 267 -39.52 7.57 -21.80
N PRO A 268 -40.84 7.58 -22.11
CA PRO A 268 -41.86 6.93 -21.30
C PRO A 268 -41.82 5.41 -21.39
N PHE A 269 -42.03 4.78 -20.25
CA PHE A 269 -42.14 3.34 -20.05
C PHE A 269 -43.18 2.70 -20.97
N ASN A 270 -42.78 1.70 -21.74
CA ASN A 270 -43.69 0.72 -22.35
C ASN A 270 -43.39 -0.67 -21.79
N ASN A 271 -44.42 -1.30 -21.25
CA ASN A 271 -44.40 -2.57 -20.56
C ASN A 271 -44.70 -3.67 -21.59
N SER A 272 -43.68 -4.41 -22.03
CA SER A 272 -43.89 -5.65 -22.80
C SER A 272 -42.64 -6.52 -22.77
N ALA A 273 -42.85 -7.76 -22.33
CA ALA A 273 -41.96 -8.91 -22.28
C ALA A 273 -40.82 -8.95 -23.30
N ASP A 274 -39.59 -9.17 -22.82
CA ASP A 274 -38.80 -10.38 -23.09
C ASP A 274 -37.51 -10.36 -22.24
N SER A 275 -37.12 -11.47 -21.63
CA SER A 275 -35.90 -11.56 -20.79
C SER A 275 -34.72 -12.10 -21.62
N PRO A 276 -33.57 -11.41 -21.74
CA PRO A 276 -32.41 -11.98 -22.40
C PRO A 276 -31.60 -12.91 -21.48
N GLN A 277 -31.31 -14.09 -21.98
CA GLN A 277 -30.49 -15.17 -21.42
C GLN A 277 -29.13 -14.70 -20.85
N ALA A 278 -28.81 -15.19 -19.65
CA ALA A 278 -27.46 -15.15 -19.09
C ALA A 278 -26.58 -16.26 -19.70
N PRO A 279 -25.28 -16.02 -20.00
CA PRO A 279 -24.40 -17.04 -20.52
C PRO A 279 -23.94 -18.03 -19.44
N SER A 280 -24.10 -19.31 -19.76
CA SER A 280 -23.76 -20.50 -18.97
C SER A 280 -22.32 -20.50 -18.46
N ARG A 281 -22.14 -20.62 -17.14
CA ARG A 281 -20.85 -20.96 -16.51
C ARG A 281 -20.70 -22.49 -16.39
N PRO A 282 -19.52 -23.08 -16.65
CA PRO A 282 -19.30 -24.50 -16.40
C PRO A 282 -19.32 -24.80 -14.89
N ASN A 283 -20.02 -25.89 -14.58
CA ASN A 283 -20.28 -26.45 -13.26
C ASN A 283 -18.96 -26.79 -12.53
N ARG A 284 -18.60 -26.04 -11.48
CA ARG A 284 -17.44 -26.35 -10.62
C ARG A 284 -17.97 -26.98 -9.34
N ALA A 285 -17.71 -28.27 -9.16
CA ALA A 285 -18.08 -29.04 -7.99
C ALA A 285 -17.49 -28.44 -6.69
N PRO A 286 -18.19 -28.53 -5.54
CA PRO A 286 -17.68 -28.05 -4.26
C PRO A 286 -16.53 -28.95 -3.77
N PRO A 287 -15.54 -28.40 -3.03
CA PRO A 287 -14.43 -29.19 -2.51
C PRO A 287 -14.90 -30.12 -1.38
N SER A 288 -14.59 -31.41 -1.53
CA SER A 288 -14.86 -32.46 -0.55
C SER A 288 -14.00 -32.27 0.72
N ILE A 289 -14.64 -32.09 1.87
CA ILE A 289 -13.99 -32.06 3.18
C ILE A 289 -13.76 -33.51 3.66
N PRO A 290 -12.54 -33.96 3.97
CA PRO A 290 -12.33 -35.27 4.58
C PRO A 290 -12.80 -35.27 6.04
N SER A 291 -13.79 -36.12 6.34
CA SER A 291 -14.26 -36.36 7.71
C SER A 291 -13.20 -37.13 8.51
N ARG A 292 -12.52 -36.46 9.44
CA ARG A 292 -11.66 -37.14 10.43
C ARG A 292 -12.54 -37.75 11.52
N ARG A 293 -12.73 -39.07 11.46
CA ARG A 293 -13.23 -39.87 12.59
C ARG A 293 -12.19 -39.82 13.72
N PRO A 294 -12.57 -39.58 14.99
CA PRO A 294 -11.65 -39.76 16.11
C PRO A 294 -11.35 -41.26 16.33
N PRO A 295 -10.14 -41.61 16.79
CA PRO A 295 -9.79 -43.00 17.11
C PRO A 295 -10.55 -43.50 18.35
N PRO A 296 -10.85 -44.81 18.47
CA PRO A 296 -11.54 -45.37 19.62
C PRO A 296 -10.65 -45.30 20.88
N SER A 297 -11.26 -44.90 22.00
CA SER A 297 -10.64 -44.87 23.32
C SER A 297 -10.28 -46.29 23.80
N PRO A 298 -9.15 -46.49 24.49
CA PRO A 298 -8.75 -47.81 24.99
C PRO A 298 -9.64 -48.23 26.16
N THR A 299 -10.22 -49.42 26.03
CA THR A 299 -11.05 -50.09 27.02
C THR A 299 -10.24 -50.42 28.27
N ARG A 300 -10.73 -50.00 29.43
CA ARG A 300 -10.21 -50.33 30.77
C ARG A 300 -10.43 -51.82 31.04
N GLN A 301 -9.36 -52.60 31.17
CA GLN A 301 -9.44 -53.97 31.70
C GLN A 301 -9.65 -53.89 33.23
N ALA A 302 -10.62 -54.66 33.74
CA ALA A 302 -10.79 -54.92 35.16
C ALA A 302 -9.95 -56.14 35.57
N PRO A 303 -9.31 -56.15 36.75
CA PRO A 303 -8.54 -57.30 37.21
C PRO A 303 -9.44 -58.37 37.87
N PRO A 304 -8.95 -59.61 38.00
CA PRO A 304 -9.64 -60.71 38.68
C PRO A 304 -9.75 -60.53 40.20
#